data_AF-A0A962HB28-F1
#
_entry.id   AF-A0A962HB28-F1
#
_cell.length_a   1.000
_cell.length_b   1.000
_cell.length_c   1.000
_cell.angle_alpha   90.00
_cell.angle_beta   90.00
_cell.angle_gamma   90.00
#
_symmetry.space_group_name_H-M   'P 1'
#
loop_
_entity.id
_entity.type
_entity.pdbx_description
1 polymer ?
#
loop_
_entity_poly.entity_id
_entity_poly.type
_entity_poly.pdbx_seq_one_letter_code
_entity_poly.pdbx_strand_id
1 'polypeptide(L)'
;MSAPKHCRVLILGSGPAGYAAAVYAARANLQPVLITGVEAGGQLMTTTEVDNWPGDAHDLTGPVLMERMKAHAERFDTEIVFDHIHTAELGERPFKLIGDAGSYTCDALIIATGASAKYLGIDSETAFRGKGVSACATCDGFFYRQQDVAVIGGGNTAVEEALYLSNIARKVTVVHRRDKFRAEKILQDKLFAKANIDVIWDHTVDQVLGDDSGVTGVRIAPREGGPTRDIDVHG
;
A
#
# COMPACT_ATOMS: atom_id res chain seq x y z
N MET A 1 -13.31 -1.31 34.71
CA MET A 1 -13.29 -0.89 33.30
C MET A 1 -14.06 0.41 33.20
N SER A 2 -13.50 1.44 32.55
CA SER A 2 -14.25 2.66 32.28
C SER A 2 -15.45 2.35 31.38
N ALA A 3 -16.49 3.18 31.45
CA ALA A 3 -17.63 3.06 30.55
C ALA A 3 -17.16 3.28 29.09
N PRO A 4 -17.74 2.55 28.11
CA PRO A 4 -17.38 2.72 26.71
C PRO A 4 -17.72 4.13 26.22
N LYS A 5 -16.81 4.74 25.45
CA LYS A 5 -17.03 6.05 24.85
C LYS A 5 -18.05 5.93 23.72
N HIS A 6 -19.19 6.60 23.85
CA HIS A 6 -20.19 6.63 22.79
C HIS A 6 -19.88 7.73 21.76
N CYS A 7 -19.98 7.40 20.48
CA CYS A 7 -19.69 8.26 19.34
C CYS A 7 -20.85 8.22 18.35
N ARG A 8 -21.35 9.36 17.88
CA ARG A 8 -22.41 9.35 16.84
C ARG A 8 -21.90 8.75 15.53
N VAL A 9 -20.68 9.12 15.14
CA VAL A 9 -19.93 8.53 14.02
C VAL A 9 -18.53 8.17 14.51
N LEU A 10 -18.17 6.90 14.37
CA LEU A 10 -16.80 6.42 14.61
C LEU A 10 -16.14 6.06 13.28
N ILE A 11 -14.90 6.50 13.08
CA ILE A 11 -14.12 6.28 11.86
C ILE A 11 -12.89 5.47 12.24
N LEU A 12 -12.67 4.34 11.57
CA LEU A 12 -11.49 3.49 11.78
C LEU A 12 -10.47 3.73 10.67
N GLY A 13 -9.31 4.27 11.03
CA GLY A 13 -8.20 4.51 10.11
C GLY A 13 -7.97 6.00 9.86
N SER A 14 -6.69 6.36 9.86
CA SER A 14 -6.19 7.74 9.68
C SER A 14 -5.48 7.95 8.33
N GLY A 15 -5.81 7.14 7.32
CA GLY A 15 -5.40 7.41 5.95
C GLY A 15 -6.20 8.55 5.31
N PRO A 16 -5.96 8.87 4.03
CA PRO A 16 -6.68 9.94 3.33
C PRO A 16 -8.20 9.73 3.31
N ALA A 17 -8.66 8.47 3.23
CA ALA A 17 -10.08 8.13 3.31
C ALA A 17 -10.70 8.48 4.66
N GLY A 18 -10.00 8.18 5.77
CA GLY A 18 -10.46 8.44 7.12
C GLY A 18 -10.54 9.94 7.42
N TYR A 19 -9.49 10.69 7.09
CA TYR A 19 -9.50 12.15 7.29
C TYR A 19 -10.50 12.86 6.41
N ALA A 20 -10.68 12.45 5.14
CA ALA A 20 -11.73 12.99 4.30
C ALA A 20 -13.12 12.74 4.92
N ALA A 21 -13.40 11.51 5.36
CA ALA A 21 -14.66 11.18 6.05
C ALA A 21 -14.86 12.04 7.31
N ALA A 22 -13.81 12.23 8.11
CA ALA A 22 -13.85 13.06 9.32
C ALA A 22 -14.19 14.52 9.02
N VAL A 23 -13.51 15.14 8.05
CA VAL A 23 -13.80 16.52 7.63
C VAL A 23 -15.27 16.69 7.23
N TYR A 24 -15.82 15.77 6.44
CA TYR A 24 -17.22 15.86 6.01
C TYR A 24 -18.21 15.58 7.14
N ALA A 25 -17.95 14.59 8.00
CA ALA A 25 -18.80 14.29 9.15
C ALA A 25 -18.80 15.44 10.18
N ALA A 26 -17.64 16.06 10.40
CA ALA A 26 -17.50 17.21 11.29
C ALA A 26 -18.26 18.43 10.77
N ARG A 27 -18.15 18.72 9.46
CA ARG A 27 -18.92 19.79 8.79
C ARG A 27 -20.43 19.55 8.81
N ALA A 28 -20.86 18.29 8.89
CA ALA A 28 -22.26 17.91 9.09
C ALA A 28 -22.70 17.96 10.58
N ASN A 29 -21.86 18.50 11.47
CA ASN A 29 -22.10 18.62 12.90
C ASN A 29 -22.38 17.27 13.58
N LEU A 30 -21.68 16.21 13.15
CA LEU A 30 -21.80 14.86 13.69
C LEU A 30 -20.78 14.54 14.79
N GLN A 31 -19.87 15.49 15.10
CA GLN A 31 -18.81 15.34 16.11
C GLN A 31 -18.07 13.99 15.97
N PRO A 32 -17.43 13.74 14.81
CA PRO A 32 -16.82 12.44 14.52
C PRO A 32 -15.62 12.17 15.42
N VAL A 33 -15.47 10.90 15.79
CA VAL A 33 -14.27 10.38 16.44
C VAL A 33 -13.53 9.50 15.43
N LEU A 34 -12.24 9.75 15.23
CA LEU A 34 -11.37 8.98 14.35
C LEU A 34 -10.35 8.21 15.20
N ILE A 35 -10.33 6.88 15.04
CA ILE A 35 -9.33 6.01 15.64
C ILE A 35 -8.18 5.84 14.66
N THR A 36 -6.96 6.19 15.05
CA THR A 36 -5.82 6.25 14.11
C THR A 36 -5.42 4.89 13.56
N GLY A 37 -5.48 3.85 14.39
CA GLY A 37 -4.76 2.60 14.18
C GLY A 37 -3.27 2.74 14.50
N VAL A 38 -2.53 1.66 14.25
CA VAL A 38 -1.08 1.55 14.53
C VAL A 38 -0.25 2.51 13.66
N GLU A 39 -0.64 2.65 12.39
CA GLU A 39 0.03 3.51 11.41
C GLU A 39 -0.75 4.81 11.23
N ALA A 40 -0.53 5.79 12.11
CA ALA A 40 -1.16 7.10 12.00
C ALA A 40 -0.76 7.79 10.69
N GLY A 41 -1.72 8.11 9.82
CA GLY A 41 -1.49 8.64 8.47
C GLY A 41 -1.55 7.59 7.34
N GLY A 42 -1.52 6.30 7.69
CA GLY A 42 -1.58 5.19 6.73
C GLY A 42 -0.37 5.09 5.80
N GLN A 43 -0.53 4.41 4.65
CA GLN A 43 0.57 4.06 3.74
C GLN A 43 1.35 5.25 3.18
N LEU A 44 0.74 6.44 3.10
CA LEU A 44 1.46 7.64 2.65
C LEU A 44 2.58 8.04 3.61
N MET A 45 2.59 7.55 4.86
CA MET A 45 3.72 7.78 5.76
C MET A 45 5.02 7.10 5.31
N THR A 46 4.94 6.11 4.43
CA THR A 46 6.11 5.37 3.93
C THR A 46 6.54 5.79 2.53
N THR A 47 5.88 6.77 1.91
CA THR A 47 6.29 7.33 0.62
C THR A 47 7.09 8.62 0.80
N THR A 48 8.12 8.81 -0.02
CA THR A 48 8.91 10.03 -0.04
C THR A 48 8.22 11.14 -0.83
N GLU A 49 7.84 10.87 -2.07
CA GLU A 49 7.22 11.86 -2.98
C GLU A 49 5.80 11.45 -3.38
N VAL A 50 4.95 12.45 -3.66
CA VAL A 50 3.55 12.28 -4.09
C VAL A 50 3.23 13.29 -5.19
N ASP A 51 3.39 12.88 -6.45
CA ASP A 51 3.19 13.76 -7.62
C ASP A 51 1.79 13.71 -8.24
N ASN A 52 0.94 12.82 -7.72
CA ASN A 52 -0.38 12.55 -8.27
C ASN A 52 -1.54 12.99 -7.36
N TRP A 53 -1.25 13.82 -6.35
CA TRP A 53 -2.27 14.44 -5.51
C TRP A 53 -2.71 15.80 -6.05
N PRO A 54 -3.92 15.93 -6.62
CA PRO A 54 -4.36 17.19 -7.20
C PRO A 54 -4.50 18.28 -6.13
N GLY A 55 -3.90 19.44 -6.40
CA GLY A 55 -3.89 20.60 -5.49
C GLY A 55 -2.53 20.93 -4.90
N ASP A 56 -1.55 20.03 -5.06
CA ASP A 56 -0.17 20.21 -4.58
C ASP A 56 0.80 19.87 -5.71
N ALA A 57 1.28 20.91 -6.40
CA ALA A 57 2.00 20.75 -7.68
C ALA A 57 3.49 20.42 -7.55
N HIS A 58 4.12 20.70 -6.40
CA HIS A 58 5.57 20.59 -6.21
C HIS A 58 5.90 20.12 -4.79
N ASP A 59 6.94 19.29 -4.68
CA ASP A 59 7.61 18.90 -3.44
C ASP A 59 6.69 18.33 -2.35
N LEU A 60 5.59 17.68 -2.75
CA LEU A 60 4.67 17.06 -1.80
C LEU A 60 5.23 15.71 -1.35
N THR A 61 5.44 15.57 -0.05
CA THR A 61 5.75 14.28 0.57
C THR A 61 4.52 13.68 1.22
N GLY A 62 4.49 12.36 1.33
CA GLY A 62 3.39 11.64 1.96
C GLY A 62 3.13 12.07 3.41
N PRO A 63 4.16 12.15 4.29
CA PRO A 63 3.98 12.65 5.65
C PRO A 63 3.43 14.08 5.72
N VAL A 64 3.87 14.98 4.84
CA VAL A 64 3.36 16.37 4.79
C VAL A 64 1.90 16.40 4.37
N LEU A 65 1.49 15.60 3.38
CA LEU A 65 0.09 15.49 2.97
C LEU A 65 -0.77 15.00 4.14
N MET A 66 -0.32 13.98 4.87
CA MET A 66 -1.11 13.40 5.95
C MET A 66 -1.23 14.34 7.16
N GLU A 67 -0.18 15.08 7.51
CA GLU A 67 -0.25 16.09 8.57
C GLU A 67 -1.25 17.20 8.21
N ARG A 68 -1.28 17.63 6.93
CA ARG A 68 -2.26 18.63 6.47
C ARG A 68 -3.69 18.10 6.55
N MET A 69 -3.92 16.84 6.19
CA MET A 69 -5.24 16.21 6.32
C MET A 69 -5.70 16.09 7.77
N LYS A 70 -4.78 15.70 8.66
CA LYS A 70 -5.01 15.66 10.10
C LYS A 70 -5.40 17.05 10.63
N ALA A 71 -4.60 18.08 10.33
CA ALA A 71 -4.88 19.45 10.74
C ALA A 71 -6.24 19.96 10.20
N HIS A 72 -6.62 19.55 8.98
CA HIS A 72 -7.93 19.90 8.41
C HIS A 72 -9.09 19.24 9.17
N ALA A 73 -8.94 17.98 9.60
CA ALA A 73 -9.93 17.30 10.42
C ALA A 73 -10.05 17.94 11.82
N GLU A 74 -8.91 18.23 12.47
CA GLU A 74 -8.84 18.88 13.79
C GLU A 74 -9.41 20.30 13.77
N ARG A 75 -9.22 21.05 12.66
CA ARG A 75 -9.82 22.38 12.48
C ARG A 75 -11.35 22.39 12.58
N PHE A 76 -12.00 21.27 12.28
CA PHE A 76 -13.45 21.09 12.43
C PHE A 76 -13.83 20.30 13.70
N ASP A 77 -12.94 20.28 14.71
CA ASP A 77 -13.17 19.61 16.00
C ASP A 77 -13.39 18.10 15.88
N THR A 78 -12.80 17.46 14.86
CA THR A 78 -12.70 15.98 14.84
C THR A 78 -11.84 15.54 16.02
N GLU A 79 -12.35 14.62 16.83
CA GLU A 79 -11.53 14.01 17.88
C GLU A 79 -10.68 12.88 17.29
N ILE A 80 -9.37 12.99 17.42
CA ILE A 80 -8.42 11.97 16.97
C ILE A 80 -7.94 11.19 18.19
N VAL A 81 -8.17 9.87 18.18
CA VAL A 81 -7.80 8.97 19.27
C VAL A 81 -6.76 7.98 18.77
N PHE A 82 -5.63 7.95 19.46
CA PHE A 82 -4.58 6.96 19.24
C PHE A 82 -4.96 5.66 19.95
N ASP A 83 -5.54 4.75 19.18
CA ASP A 83 -5.92 3.42 19.61
C ASP A 83 -5.91 2.48 18.40
N HIS A 84 -5.93 1.17 18.64
CA HIS A 84 -6.07 0.15 17.63
C HIS A 84 -7.25 -0.75 17.96
N ILE A 85 -8.27 -0.75 17.11
CA ILE A 85 -9.43 -1.63 17.27
C ILE A 85 -9.07 -3.04 16.82
N HIS A 86 -9.06 -3.98 17.77
CA HIS A 86 -8.84 -5.40 17.51
C HIS A 86 -10.17 -6.18 17.38
N THR A 87 -11.30 -5.63 17.83
CA THR A 87 -12.60 -6.33 17.79
C THR A 87 -13.76 -5.39 17.51
N ALA A 88 -14.67 -5.82 16.62
CA ALA A 88 -15.92 -5.12 16.31
C ALA A 88 -17.11 -6.08 16.38
N GLU A 89 -18.08 -5.75 17.24
CA GLU A 89 -19.35 -6.44 17.40
C GLU A 89 -20.42 -5.67 16.60
N LEU A 90 -20.77 -6.21 15.42
CA LEU A 90 -21.62 -5.51 14.43
C LEU A 90 -23.05 -6.06 14.33
N GLY A 91 -23.40 -7.04 15.16
CA GLY A 91 -24.70 -7.73 15.12
C GLY A 91 -25.86 -6.94 15.70
N GLU A 92 -25.57 -5.94 16.53
CA GLU A 92 -26.56 -5.12 17.24
C GLU A 92 -26.16 -3.64 17.21
N ARG A 93 -27.12 -2.75 17.51
CA ARG A 93 -26.91 -1.30 17.55
C ARG A 93 -27.16 -0.73 18.95
N PRO A 94 -26.35 0.26 19.42
CA PRO A 94 -25.18 0.83 18.73
C PRO A 94 -24.05 -0.21 18.60
N PHE A 95 -23.28 -0.13 17.50
CA PHE A 95 -22.15 -1.03 17.27
C PHE A 95 -21.14 -0.89 18.40
N LYS A 96 -20.49 -1.97 18.79
CA LYS A 96 -19.49 -1.97 19.86
C LYS A 96 -18.11 -2.33 19.30
N LEU A 97 -17.11 -1.53 19.65
CA LEU A 97 -15.73 -1.71 19.21
C LEU A 97 -14.82 -1.74 20.42
N ILE A 98 -13.82 -2.61 20.39
CA ILE A 98 -12.84 -2.79 21.47
C ILE A 98 -11.47 -2.55 20.86
N GLY A 99 -10.75 -1.59 21.44
CA GLY A 99 -9.36 -1.33 21.14
C GLY A 99 -8.44 -1.65 22.31
N ASP A 100 -7.15 -1.51 22.06
CA ASP A 100 -6.10 -1.79 23.02
C ASP A 100 -6.17 -0.86 24.25
N ALA A 101 -6.53 0.41 24.03
CA ALA A 101 -6.60 1.43 25.08
C ALA A 101 -8.02 1.69 25.59
N GLY A 102 -9.06 1.41 24.79
CA GLY A 102 -10.43 1.80 25.11
C GLY A 102 -11.51 0.92 24.50
N SER A 103 -12.75 1.18 24.91
CA SER A 103 -13.94 0.60 24.28
C SER A 103 -14.87 1.72 23.81
N TYR A 104 -15.51 1.48 22.68
CA TYR A 104 -16.30 2.48 21.96
C TYR A 104 -17.65 1.89 21.58
N THR A 105 -18.67 2.75 21.53
CA THR A 105 -19.93 2.42 20.88
C THR A 105 -20.26 3.47 19.84
N CYS A 106 -20.95 3.10 18.76
CA CYS A 106 -21.37 4.08 17.76
C CYS A 106 -22.68 3.78 17.02
N ASP A 107 -23.38 4.83 16.60
CA ASP A 107 -24.60 4.71 15.79
C ASP A 107 -24.27 4.38 14.33
N ALA A 108 -23.18 4.96 13.84
CA ALA A 108 -22.62 4.74 12.52
C ALA A 108 -21.10 4.52 12.58
N LEU A 109 -20.62 3.57 11.77
CA LEU A 109 -19.23 3.18 11.67
C LEU A 109 -18.74 3.36 10.23
N ILE A 110 -17.61 4.06 10.05
CA ILE A 110 -16.90 4.15 8.77
C ILE A 110 -15.61 3.35 8.89
N ILE A 111 -15.45 2.33 8.05
CA ILE A 111 -14.24 1.49 8.01
C ILE A 111 -13.33 2.01 6.90
N ALA A 112 -12.25 2.67 7.28
CA ALA A 112 -11.23 3.25 6.41
C ALA A 112 -9.81 2.75 6.79
N THR A 113 -9.71 1.50 7.26
CA THR A 113 -8.48 0.88 7.79
C THR A 113 -7.40 0.62 6.73
N GLY A 114 -7.71 0.90 5.46
CA GLY A 114 -6.79 0.71 4.34
C GLY A 114 -6.46 -0.76 4.09
N ALA A 115 -5.25 -0.97 3.59
CA ALA A 115 -4.64 -2.27 3.38
C ALA A 115 -3.16 -2.17 3.77
N SER A 116 -2.43 -3.29 3.73
CA SER A 116 -0.98 -3.29 3.86
C SER A 116 -0.39 -4.04 2.68
N ALA A 117 0.66 -3.48 2.07
CA ALA A 117 1.41 -4.18 1.04
C ALA A 117 2.03 -5.45 1.62
N LYS A 118 1.87 -6.56 0.91
CA LYS A 118 2.52 -7.83 1.28
C LYS A 118 3.89 -7.87 0.66
N TYR A 119 4.88 -7.61 1.49
CA TYR A 119 6.28 -7.81 1.17
C TYR A 119 6.68 -9.28 1.29
N LEU A 120 7.78 -9.66 0.65
CA LEU A 120 8.34 -11.01 0.70
C LEU A 120 8.89 -11.35 2.09
N GLY A 121 9.32 -10.34 2.84
CA GLY A 121 9.83 -10.50 4.22
C GLY A 121 11.29 -10.93 4.27
N ILE A 122 12.08 -10.53 3.26
CA ILE A 122 13.53 -10.77 3.22
C ILE A 122 14.28 -9.48 3.59
N ASP A 123 15.45 -9.62 4.24
CA ASP A 123 16.20 -8.47 4.76
C ASP A 123 16.64 -7.51 3.65
N SER A 124 17.05 -8.05 2.50
CA SER A 124 17.46 -7.26 1.34
C SER A 124 16.30 -6.43 0.76
N GLU A 125 15.08 -6.97 0.73
CA GLU A 125 13.89 -6.23 0.31
C GLU A 125 13.64 -5.04 1.24
N THR A 126 13.84 -5.21 2.56
CA THR A 126 13.69 -4.12 3.54
C THR A 126 14.77 -3.06 3.37
N ALA A 127 16.02 -3.46 3.14
CA ALA A 127 17.15 -2.54 2.98
C ALA A 127 17.01 -1.60 1.77
N PHE A 128 16.38 -2.08 0.68
CA PHE A 128 16.19 -1.32 -0.55
C PHE A 128 14.79 -0.69 -0.72
N ARG A 129 13.93 -0.70 0.31
CA ARG A 129 12.63 -0.01 0.24
C ARG A 129 12.81 1.49 0.01
N GLY A 130 12.12 2.01 -1.01
CA GLY A 130 12.26 3.42 -1.43
C GLY A 130 13.61 3.75 -2.10
N LYS A 131 14.46 2.73 -2.34
CA LYS A 131 15.72 2.81 -3.10
C LYS A 131 15.72 1.76 -4.23
N GLY A 132 14.54 1.51 -4.79
CA GLY A 132 14.32 0.55 -5.86
C GLY A 132 13.42 -0.62 -5.60
N VAL A 133 13.13 -0.91 -4.33
CA VAL A 133 12.02 -1.77 -3.98
C VAL A 133 10.79 -0.91 -3.74
N SER A 134 9.75 -1.16 -4.55
CA SER A 134 8.43 -0.54 -4.46
C SER A 134 7.33 -1.58 -4.43
N ALA A 135 6.21 -1.21 -3.80
CA ALA A 135 4.96 -1.97 -3.82
C ALA A 135 3.83 -1.24 -4.58
N CYS A 136 4.14 -0.18 -5.32
CA CYS A 136 3.17 0.59 -6.10
C CYS A 136 3.78 1.02 -7.45
N ALA A 137 3.56 0.22 -8.51
CA ALA A 137 4.04 0.57 -9.84
C ALA A 137 3.48 1.91 -10.37
N THR A 138 2.26 2.27 -10.03
CA THR A 138 1.65 3.54 -10.48
C THR A 138 2.23 4.77 -9.80
N CYS A 139 2.76 4.61 -8.59
CA CYS A 139 3.45 5.65 -7.84
C CYS A 139 4.85 5.88 -8.42
N ASP A 140 5.64 4.81 -8.59
CA ASP A 140 7.09 4.94 -8.83
C ASP A 140 7.51 4.60 -10.26
N GLY A 141 6.63 4.01 -11.07
CA GLY A 141 6.96 3.51 -12.40
C GLY A 141 7.53 4.57 -13.34
N PHE A 142 7.17 5.85 -13.14
CA PHE A 142 7.69 6.97 -13.92
C PHE A 142 9.22 7.12 -13.80
N PHE A 143 9.80 6.88 -12.62
CA PHE A 143 11.24 7.02 -12.38
C PHE A 143 12.07 5.97 -13.15
N TYR A 144 11.46 4.86 -13.55
CA TYR A 144 12.11 3.75 -14.28
C TYR A 144 11.89 3.80 -15.79
N ARG A 145 11.62 4.99 -16.34
CA ARG A 145 11.46 5.16 -17.78
C ARG A 145 12.70 4.69 -18.53
N GLN A 146 12.50 3.83 -19.54
CA GLN A 146 13.58 3.20 -20.31
C GLN A 146 14.57 2.34 -19.50
N GLN A 147 14.24 1.98 -18.26
CA GLN A 147 15.01 1.05 -17.45
C GLN A 147 14.42 -0.37 -17.51
N ASP A 148 15.20 -1.36 -17.10
CA ASP A 148 14.70 -2.74 -16.94
C ASP A 148 14.22 -2.94 -15.51
N VAL A 149 12.99 -3.45 -15.33
CA VAL A 149 12.37 -3.63 -14.01
C VAL A 149 11.87 -5.06 -13.80
N ALA A 150 11.67 -5.46 -12.55
CA ALA A 150 11.04 -6.72 -12.21
C ALA A 150 9.71 -6.52 -11.46
N VAL A 151 8.74 -7.39 -11.74
CA VAL A 151 7.48 -7.49 -10.99
C VAL A 151 7.37 -8.88 -10.37
N ILE A 152 7.16 -8.94 -9.05
CA ILE A 152 7.11 -10.20 -8.31
C ILE A 152 5.66 -10.55 -7.99
N GLY A 153 5.15 -11.64 -8.57
CA GLY A 153 3.78 -12.09 -8.29
C GLY A 153 3.13 -12.80 -9.46
N GLY A 154 1.83 -13.07 -9.33
CA GLY A 154 1.07 -13.76 -10.38
C GLY A 154 -0.44 -13.77 -10.21
N GLY A 155 -0.97 -12.83 -9.42
CA GLY A 155 -2.41 -12.51 -9.38
C GLY A 155 -2.71 -11.30 -10.28
N ASN A 156 -3.95 -10.81 -10.24
CA ASN A 156 -4.36 -9.63 -11.02
C ASN A 156 -3.43 -8.43 -10.80
N THR A 157 -3.11 -8.09 -9.54
CA THR A 157 -2.20 -6.96 -9.21
C THR A 157 -0.87 -7.04 -9.94
N ALA A 158 -0.18 -8.18 -9.89
CA ALA A 158 1.12 -8.32 -10.56
C ALA A 158 1.00 -8.21 -12.10
N VAL A 159 -0.06 -8.76 -12.69
CA VAL A 159 -0.28 -8.69 -14.13
C VAL A 159 -0.65 -7.28 -14.58
N GLU A 160 -1.49 -6.58 -13.83
CA GLU A 160 -1.87 -5.18 -14.09
C GLU A 160 -0.68 -4.24 -13.95
N GLU A 161 0.12 -4.40 -12.91
CA GLU A 161 1.33 -3.59 -12.70
C GLU A 161 2.39 -3.85 -13.77
N ALA A 162 2.61 -5.11 -14.16
CA ALA A 162 3.50 -5.43 -15.27
C ALA A 162 3.02 -4.82 -16.60
N LEU A 163 1.71 -4.87 -16.87
CA LEU A 163 1.11 -4.23 -18.05
C LEU A 163 1.26 -2.71 -18.01
N TYR A 164 1.08 -2.08 -16.84
CA TYR A 164 1.30 -0.65 -16.66
C TYR A 164 2.76 -0.28 -16.95
N LEU A 165 3.71 -0.95 -16.29
CA LEU A 165 5.15 -0.72 -16.44
C LEU A 165 5.64 -1.01 -17.86
N SER A 166 5.02 -1.94 -18.59
CA SER A 166 5.40 -2.23 -19.97
C SER A 166 5.28 -1.04 -20.93
N ASN A 167 4.52 0.00 -20.54
CA ASN A 167 4.39 1.23 -21.33
C ASN A 167 5.44 2.29 -20.96
N ILE A 168 6.25 2.06 -19.93
CA ILE A 168 7.18 3.04 -19.34
C ILE A 168 8.62 2.49 -19.36
N ALA A 169 8.81 1.28 -18.83
CA ALA A 169 10.08 0.58 -18.75
C ALA A 169 10.53 0.06 -20.12
N ARG A 170 11.85 -0.10 -20.28
CA ARG A 170 12.43 -0.75 -21.47
C ARG A 170 12.06 -2.22 -21.51
N LYS A 171 12.16 -2.92 -20.37
CA LYS A 171 11.81 -4.33 -20.21
C LYS A 171 11.19 -4.57 -18.84
N VAL A 172 10.17 -5.44 -18.79
CA VAL A 172 9.56 -5.89 -17.54
C VAL A 172 9.75 -7.39 -17.42
N THR A 173 10.40 -7.84 -16.34
CA THR A 173 10.53 -9.27 -16.03
C THR A 173 9.58 -9.65 -14.90
N VAL A 174 8.59 -10.48 -15.19
CA VAL A 174 7.64 -10.99 -14.18
C VAL A 174 8.19 -12.27 -13.59
N VAL A 175 8.48 -12.28 -12.29
CA VAL A 175 8.94 -13.49 -11.58
C VAL A 175 7.77 -14.07 -10.80
N HIS A 176 7.46 -15.34 -11.09
CA HIS A 176 6.38 -16.06 -10.43
C HIS A 176 6.82 -17.42 -9.91
N ARG A 177 6.38 -17.75 -8.70
CA ARG A 177 6.73 -19.00 -7.99
C ARG A 177 5.98 -20.26 -8.44
N ARG A 178 5.22 -20.18 -9.53
CA ARG A 178 4.45 -21.30 -10.09
C ARG A 178 4.60 -21.28 -11.61
N ASP A 179 4.01 -22.27 -12.27
CA ASP A 179 3.98 -22.46 -13.72
C ASP A 179 2.82 -21.70 -14.42
N LYS A 180 1.94 -21.04 -13.65
CA LYS A 180 0.78 -20.31 -14.19
C LYS A 180 0.35 -19.14 -13.33
N PHE A 181 -0.24 -18.14 -13.96
CA PHE A 181 -0.91 -17.04 -13.27
C PHE A 181 -2.30 -17.43 -12.74
N ARG A 182 -2.72 -16.78 -11.65
CA ARG A 182 -4.10 -16.80 -11.13
C ARG A 182 -4.92 -15.61 -11.67
N ALA A 183 -4.31 -14.72 -12.44
CA ALA A 183 -4.98 -13.54 -12.98
C ALA A 183 -6.10 -13.90 -13.97
N GLU A 184 -6.97 -12.94 -14.30
CA GLU A 184 -7.99 -13.12 -15.33
C GLU A 184 -7.38 -13.44 -16.70
N LYS A 185 -7.98 -14.38 -17.45
CA LYS A 185 -7.44 -14.86 -18.74
C LYS A 185 -7.16 -13.72 -19.72
N ILE A 186 -8.08 -12.75 -19.81
CA ILE A 186 -7.92 -11.60 -20.70
C ILE A 186 -6.70 -10.73 -20.36
N LEU A 187 -6.35 -10.62 -19.07
CA LEU A 187 -5.16 -9.89 -18.64
C LEU A 187 -3.89 -10.67 -18.94
N GLN A 188 -3.93 -11.99 -18.78
CA GLN A 188 -2.82 -12.86 -19.18
C GLN A 188 -2.56 -12.76 -20.68
N ASP A 189 -3.61 -12.83 -21.51
CA ASP A 189 -3.50 -12.70 -22.97
C ASP A 189 -2.87 -11.36 -23.37
N LYS A 190 -3.30 -10.27 -22.74
CA LYS A 190 -2.70 -8.93 -22.94
C LYS A 190 -1.23 -8.89 -22.54
N LEU A 191 -0.88 -9.53 -21.42
CA LEU A 191 0.49 -9.58 -20.91
C LEU A 191 1.39 -10.36 -21.86
N PHE A 192 0.98 -11.55 -22.30
CA PHE A 192 1.75 -12.37 -23.23
C PHE A 192 1.86 -11.76 -24.64
N ALA A 193 0.96 -10.84 -25.01
CA ALA A 193 1.05 -10.09 -26.27
C ALA A 193 2.08 -8.94 -26.23
N LYS A 194 2.61 -8.57 -25.05
CA LYS A 194 3.61 -7.49 -24.94
C LYS A 194 5.00 -8.00 -25.28
N ALA A 195 5.66 -7.34 -26.23
CA ALA A 195 6.99 -7.74 -26.70
C ALA A 195 8.14 -7.46 -25.70
N ASN A 196 7.91 -6.60 -24.71
CA ASN A 196 8.90 -6.22 -23.70
C ASN A 196 8.60 -6.79 -22.30
N ILE A 197 7.72 -7.79 -22.21
CA ILE A 197 7.47 -8.53 -20.97
C ILE A 197 8.02 -9.94 -21.12
N ASP A 198 8.93 -10.32 -20.23
CA ASP A 198 9.38 -11.71 -20.06
C ASP A 198 8.82 -12.28 -18.76
N VAL A 199 8.41 -13.55 -18.78
CA VAL A 199 7.93 -14.24 -17.57
C VAL A 199 8.90 -15.35 -17.17
N ILE A 200 9.29 -15.33 -15.91
CA ILE A 200 10.09 -16.37 -15.26
C ILE A 200 9.20 -17.13 -14.29
N TRP A 201 8.84 -18.34 -14.69
CA TRP A 201 8.04 -19.27 -13.90
C TRP A 201 8.87 -20.07 -12.92
N ASP A 202 8.24 -20.64 -11.90
CA ASP A 202 8.84 -21.53 -10.90
C ASP A 202 10.07 -20.97 -10.18
N HIS A 203 10.12 -19.65 -10.00
CA HIS A 203 11.19 -18.97 -9.25
C HIS A 203 10.64 -18.06 -8.15
N THR A 204 11.43 -17.92 -7.08
CA THR A 204 11.24 -16.94 -6.01
C THR A 204 12.43 -16.01 -5.93
N VAL A 205 12.22 -14.80 -5.39
CA VAL A 205 13.34 -13.92 -5.05
C VAL A 205 14.08 -14.50 -3.85
N ASP A 206 15.38 -14.65 -3.99
CA ASP A 206 16.31 -15.06 -2.94
C ASP A 206 16.92 -13.82 -2.28
N GLN A 207 17.36 -12.85 -3.10
CA GLN A 207 17.98 -11.62 -2.61
C GLN A 207 17.76 -10.45 -3.59
N VAL A 208 17.47 -9.25 -3.06
CA VAL A 208 17.58 -8.00 -3.81
C VAL A 208 19.04 -7.54 -3.79
N LEU A 209 19.61 -7.28 -4.97
CA LEU A 209 21.00 -6.88 -5.15
C LEU A 209 21.07 -5.38 -5.41
N GLY A 210 22.07 -4.72 -4.86
CA GLY A 210 22.23 -3.27 -5.00
C GLY A 210 23.44 -2.76 -4.24
N ASP A 211 23.67 -1.46 -4.35
CA ASP A 211 24.73 -0.72 -3.66
C ASP A 211 24.16 0.58 -3.06
N ASP A 212 25.04 1.52 -2.69
CA ASP A 212 24.63 2.80 -2.09
C ASP A 212 23.71 3.63 -3.01
N SER A 213 23.72 3.38 -4.32
CA SER A 213 22.91 4.08 -5.31
C SER A 213 21.50 3.52 -5.49
N GLY A 214 21.23 2.29 -5.04
CA GLY A 214 19.93 1.63 -5.21
C GLY A 214 20.03 0.19 -5.67
N VAL A 215 18.94 -0.32 -6.24
CA VAL A 215 18.85 -1.70 -6.73
C VAL A 215 19.53 -1.82 -8.08
N THR A 216 20.40 -2.82 -8.21
CA THR A 216 21.12 -3.14 -9.47
C THR A 216 20.73 -4.50 -10.04
N GLY A 217 20.01 -5.32 -9.26
CA GLY A 217 19.51 -6.59 -9.73
C GLY A 217 18.69 -7.35 -8.71
N VAL A 218 18.23 -8.53 -9.12
CA VAL A 218 17.56 -9.47 -8.24
C VAL A 218 18.09 -10.88 -8.46
N ARG A 219 18.49 -11.54 -7.37
CA ARG A 219 18.81 -12.96 -7.37
C ARG A 219 17.54 -13.75 -7.18
N ILE A 220 17.31 -14.69 -8.09
CA ILE A 220 16.16 -15.59 -8.05
C ILE A 220 16.62 -17.05 -7.89
N ALA A 221 15.84 -17.80 -7.11
CA ALA A 221 16.04 -19.22 -6.88
C ALA A 221 14.91 -20.03 -7.52
N PRO A 222 15.22 -21.15 -8.19
CA PRO A 222 14.19 -22.09 -8.65
C PRO A 222 13.50 -22.75 -7.45
N ARG A 223 12.21 -23.03 -7.59
CA ARG A 223 11.42 -23.64 -6.50
C ARG A 223 11.80 -25.09 -6.23
N GLU A 224 12.20 -25.83 -7.26
CA GLU A 224 12.54 -27.25 -7.19
C GLU A 224 14.06 -27.49 -7.13
N GLY A 225 14.78 -26.67 -6.36
CA GLY A 225 16.23 -26.79 -6.21
C GLY A 225 17.00 -26.50 -7.51
N GLY A 226 18.27 -26.14 -7.37
CA GLY A 226 19.12 -25.74 -8.50
C GLY A 226 19.87 -24.45 -8.24
N PRO A 227 20.73 -24.04 -9.19
CA PRO A 227 21.50 -22.83 -9.04
C PRO A 227 20.59 -21.60 -9.06
N THR A 228 20.92 -20.63 -8.22
CA THR A 228 20.36 -19.29 -8.33
C THR A 228 20.85 -18.61 -9.60
N ARG A 229 20.11 -17.61 -10.07
CA ARG A 229 20.56 -16.72 -11.14
C ARG A 229 20.21 -15.29 -10.83
N ASP A 230 21.06 -14.39 -11.31
CA ASP A 230 20.88 -12.96 -11.13
C ASP A 230 20.20 -12.39 -12.39
N ILE A 231 19.32 -11.42 -12.19
CA ILE A 231 18.66 -10.66 -13.25
C ILE A 231 19.02 -9.20 -13.02
N ASP A 232 19.61 -8.57 -14.03
CA ASP A 232 19.89 -7.14 -14.02
C ASP A 232 18.57 -6.38 -14.14
N VAL A 233 18.27 -5.58 -13.12
CA VAL A 233 17.12 -4.68 -13.07
C VAL A 233 17.51 -3.43 -12.31
N HIS A 234 16.89 -2.32 -12.65
CA HIS A 234 17.05 -1.08 -11.92
C HIS A 234 15.84 -0.87 -11.02
N GLY A 235 16.14 -0.36 -9.85
CA GLY A 235 15.22 0.21 -8.89
C GLY A 235 15.93 1.37 -8.20
#